data_AF-A0A849QPF2-F1
#
_entry.id   AF-A0A849QPF2-F1
#
_cell.length_a   1.000
_cell.length_b   1.000
_cell.length_c   1.000
_cell.angle_alpha   90.00
_cell.angle_beta   90.00
_cell.angle_gamma   90.00
#
_symmetry.space_group_name_H-M   'P 1'
#
loop_
_entity.id
_entity.type
_entity.pdbx_description
1 polymer ?
#
loop_
_entity_poly.entity_id
_entity_poly.type
_entity_poly.pdbx_seq_one_letter_code
_entity_poly.pdbx_strand_id
1 'polypeptide(L)' 'MSKIYPTNSHPEGNPSISWFEIRGNKIYPTNSHPEGNPSIPWYEIRD' A
#
# COMPACT_ATOMS: atom_id res chain seq x y z
N MET A 1 -0.14 -1.54 -13.06
CA MET A 1 0.35 -1.50 -11.67
C MET A 1 -0.64 -0.67 -10.88
N SER A 2 -1.41 -1.27 -9.99
CA SER A 2 -2.43 -0.54 -9.22
C SER A 2 -1.81 -0.08 -7.90
N LYS A 3 -1.59 1.22 -7.77
CA LYS A 3 -1.12 1.85 -6.54
C LYS A 3 -2.31 2.19 -5.63
N ILE A 4 -2.13 2.02 -4.33
CA ILE A 4 -3.11 2.35 -3.30
C ILE A 4 -2.56 3.53 -2.50
N TYR A 5 -3.38 4.57 -2.39
CA TYR A 5 -3.04 5.82 -1.71
C TYR A 5 -3.89 5.92 -0.45
N PRO A 6 -3.35 6.50 0.63
CA PRO A 6 -4.17 6.95 1.74
C PRO A 6 -5.27 7.91 1.24
N THR A 7 -6.41 7.92 1.91
CA THR A 7 -7.44 8.93 1.67
C THR A 7 -7.12 10.21 2.45
N ASN A 8 -7.80 11.32 2.15
CA ASN A 8 -7.68 12.57 2.93
C ASN A 8 -8.09 12.39 4.41
N SER A 9 -8.88 11.36 4.72
CA SER A 9 -9.31 11.07 6.09
C SER A 9 -8.36 10.12 6.83
N HIS A 10 -7.29 9.66 6.19
CA HIS A 10 -6.32 8.79 6.83
C HIS A 10 -5.55 9.61 7.90
N PRO A 11 -5.49 9.17 9.15
CA PRO A 11 -4.98 9.99 10.26
C PRO A 11 -3.52 10.43 10.06
N GLU A 12 -2.71 9.57 9.45
CA GLU A 12 -1.26 9.78 9.29
C GLU A 12 -0.79 9.72 7.82
N GLY A 13 -1.73 9.53 6.88
CA GLY A 13 -1.41 9.15 5.51
C GLY A 13 -1.38 10.36 4.58
N ASN A 14 -0.31 10.52 3.81
CA ASN A 14 -0.28 11.53 2.76
C ASN A 14 -1.03 11.02 1.50
N PRO A 15 -2.14 11.64 1.09
CA PRO A 15 -2.97 11.17 -0.03
C PRO A 15 -2.28 11.29 -1.39
N SER A 16 -1.18 12.03 -1.49
CA SER A 16 -0.39 12.17 -2.72
C SER A 16 0.69 11.10 -2.87
N ILE A 17 0.90 10.25 -1.86
CA ILE A 17 1.97 9.25 -1.83
C ILE A 17 1.36 7.86 -1.71
N SER A 18 1.68 6.97 -2.65
CA SER A 18 1.18 5.60 -2.62
C SER A 18 1.85 4.82 -1.50
N TRP A 19 1.06 4.24 -0.60
CA TRP A 19 1.57 3.42 0.49
C TRP A 19 1.62 1.95 0.14
N PHE A 20 0.72 1.50 -0.74
CA PHE A 20 0.75 0.12 -1.21
C PHE A 20 0.67 0.02 -2.73
N GLU A 21 0.97 -1.16 -3.23
CA GLU A 21 0.70 -1.56 -4.59
C GLU A 21 0.23 -3.01 -4.67
N ILE A 22 -0.62 -3.27 -5.65
CA ILE A 22 -1.17 -4.59 -5.92
C ILE A 22 -0.26 -5.30 -6.94
N ARG A 23 0.24 -6.47 -6.55
CA ARG A 23 1.03 -7.37 -7.38
C ARG A 23 0.36 -8.75 -7.38
N GLY A 24 -0.42 -9.04 -8.43
CA GLY A 24 -1.26 -10.24 -8.47
C GLY A 24 -2.40 -10.16 -7.44
N ASN A 25 -2.56 -11.19 -6.59
CA ASN A 25 -3.54 -11.21 -5.50
C ASN A 25 -2.96 -10.70 -4.16
N LYS A 26 -1.78 -10.08 -4.17
CA LYS A 26 -1.11 -9.62 -2.95
C LYS A 26 -0.89 -8.12 -2.96
N ILE A 27 -0.96 -7.52 -1.78
CA ILE A 27 -0.76 -6.09 -1.57
C ILE A 27 0.55 -5.89 -0.81
N TYR A 28 1.48 -5.20 -1.46
CA TYR A 28 2.82 -4.93 -0.94
C TYR A 28 2.92 -3.47 -0.52
N PRO A 29 3.59 -3.16 0.59
CA PRO A 29 4.02 -1.80 0.86
C PRO A 29 4.92 -1.28 -0.27
N THR A 30 4.87 0.02 -0.53
CA THR A 30 5.87 0.66 -1.41
C THR A 30 7.09 1.11 -0.59
N ASN A 31 8.15 1.56 -1.28
CA ASN A 31 9.30 2.21 -0.62
C ASN A 31 8.93 3.48 0.18
N SER A 32 7.76 4.07 -0.09
CA SER A 32 7.28 5.26 0.60
C SER A 32 6.35 4.95 1.77
N HIS A 33 6.06 3.68 2.04
CA HIS A 33 5.31 3.28 3.22
C HIS A 33 6.19 3.53 4.47
N PRO A 34 5.68 4.18 5.53
CA PRO A 34 6.52 4.56 6.68
C PRO A 34 7.15 3.37 7.40
N GLU A 35 6.42 2.25 7.48
CA GLU A 35 6.83 1.07 8.25
C GLU A 35 6.99 -0.22 7.42
N GLY A 36 6.73 -0.13 6.11
CA GLY A 36 6.49 -1.30 5.28
C GLY A 36 7.72 -1.77 4.54
N ASN A 37 8.02 -3.07 4.58
CA ASN A 37 9.04 -3.67 3.72
C ASN A 37 8.44 -4.01 2.34
N PRO A 38 8.95 -3.44 1.23
CA PRO A 38 8.36 -3.61 -0.11
C PRO A 38 8.51 -5.01 -0.73
N SER A 39 9.28 -5.89 -0.08
CA SER A 39 9.47 -7.28 -0.48
C SER A 39 8.51 -8.24 0.23
N ILE A 40 7.79 -7.79 1.26
CA ILE A 40 6.90 -8.63 2.07
C ILE A 40 5.45 -8.15 1.91
N PRO A 41 4.53 -9.00 1.42
CA PRO A 41 3.13 -8.62 1.28
C PRO A 41 2.48 -8.50 2.67
N TRP A 42 1.64 -7.49 2.86
CA TRP A 42 0.88 -7.33 4.10
C TRP A 42 -0.52 -7.92 3.99
N TYR A 43 -1.10 -7.90 2.78
CA TYR A 43 -2.44 -8.40 2.56
C TYR A 43 -2.49 -9.34 1.34
N GLU A 44 -3.48 -10.22 1.35
CA GLU A 44 -3.87 -11.09 0.25
C GLU A 44 -5.35 -10.87 -0.05
N ILE A 45 -5.68 -10.71 -1.33
CA ILE A 45 -7.04 -10.57 -1.84
C ILE A 45 -7.63 -11.97 -1.98
N ARG A 46 -8.79 -12.20 -1.36
CA ARG A 46 -9.53 -13.46 -1.36
C ARG A 46 -11.02 -13.18 -1.64
N ASP A 47 -11.68 -14.15 -2.27
CA ASP A 47 -13.15 -14.16 -2.48
C ASP A 47 -13.92 -14.53 -1.20
#